data_AF-A0A397SG56-F1
#
_entry.id   AF-A0A397SG56-F1
#
_cell.length_a   1.000
_cell.length_b   1.000
_cell.length_c   1.000
_cell.angle_alpha   90.00
_cell.angle_beta   90.00
_cell.angle_gamma   90.00
#
_symmetry.space_group_name_H-M   'P 1'
#
loop_
_entity.id
_entity.type
_entity.pdbx_description
1 polymer ?
#
loop_
_entity_poly.entity_id
_entity_poly.type
_entity_poly.pdbx_seq_one_letter_code
_entity_poly.pdbx_strand_id
1 'polypeptide(L)'
;TDNELITLEIIHRYVEILDRYFGNVCELDLIFNFQKAYFVLDELIIAGEMQESSKKSVLKVVSQQDQLEEGENSEKGWPEK
;
A
#
# COMPACT_ATOMS: atom_id res chain seq x y z
N THR A 1 20.09 19.54 -3.76
CA THR A 1 18.74 20.11 -3.62
C THR A 1 17.80 19.18 -4.32
N ASP A 2 16.78 18.71 -3.63
CA ASP A 2 15.84 17.75 -4.18
C ASP A 2 14.97 18.40 -5.26
N ASN A 3 14.50 17.60 -6.21
CA ASN A 3 13.64 18.07 -7.27
C ASN A 3 12.19 18.07 -6.81
N GLU A 4 11.64 19.26 -6.56
CA GLU A 4 10.26 19.45 -6.09
C GLU A 4 9.22 18.82 -7.04
N LEU A 5 9.49 18.78 -8.35
CA LEU A 5 8.59 18.13 -9.32
C LEU A 5 8.58 16.61 -9.15
N ILE A 6 9.71 16.02 -8.76
CA ILE A 6 9.78 14.58 -8.45
C ILE A 6 8.98 14.30 -7.18
N THR A 7 9.05 15.16 -6.16
CA THR A 7 8.25 15.01 -4.95
C THR A 7 6.75 15.07 -5.25
N LEU A 8 6.30 16.03 -6.07
CA LEU A 8 4.91 16.12 -6.51
C LEU A 8 4.47 14.90 -7.31
N GLU A 9 5.33 14.39 -8.19
CA GLU A 9 5.08 13.17 -8.95
C GLU A 9 4.97 11.93 -8.05
N ILE A 10 5.79 11.83 -6.99
CA ILE A 10 5.69 10.74 -6.01
C ILE A 10 4.35 10.80 -5.26
N ILE A 11 3.93 11.98 -4.83
CA ILE A 11 2.62 12.17 -4.17
C ILE A 11 1.49 11.75 -5.13
N HIS A 12 1.54 12.20 -6.38
CA HIS A 12 0.53 11.84 -7.38
C HIS A 12 0.49 10.33 -7.63
N ARG A 13 1.67 9.71 -7.79
CA ARG A 13 1.83 8.26 -7.94
C ARG A 13 1.21 7.49 -6.78
N TYR A 14 1.45 7.93 -5.55
CA TYR A 14 0.89 7.30 -4.35
C TYR A 14 -0.64 7.32 -4.38
N VAL A 15 -1.25 8.48 -4.69
CA VAL A 15 -2.71 8.61 -4.81
C VAL A 15 -3.28 7.72 -5.91
N GLU A 16 -2.63 7.63 -7.08
CA GLU A 16 -3.08 6.73 -8.16
C GLU A 16 -3.01 5.24 -7.79
N ILE A 17 -2.02 4.84 -6.98
CA ILE A 17 -1.91 3.46 -6.51
C ILE A 17 -3.02 3.18 -5.49
N LEU A 18 -3.24 4.09 -4.54
CA LEU A 18 -4.32 3.99 -3.57
C LEU A 18 -5.69 3.90 -4.25
N ASP A 19 -5.95 4.70 -5.29
CA ASP A 19 -7.19 4.67 -6.05
C ASP A 19 -7.44 3.30 -6.70
N ARG A 20 -6.39 2.68 -7.24
CA ARG A 20 -6.47 1.34 -7.82
C ARG A 20 -6.59 0.24 -6.77
N TYR A 21 -5.97 0.42 -5.61
CA TYR A 21 -5.98 -0.54 -4.52
C TYR A 21 -7.34 -0.61 -3.83
N PHE A 22 -7.93 0.55 -3.50
CA PHE A 22 -9.24 0.63 -2.83
C PHE A 22 -10.43 0.59 -3.80
N GLY A 23 -10.22 0.89 -5.09
CA GLY A 23 -11.27 0.88 -6.11
C GLY A 23 -12.20 2.09 -6.01
N ASN A 24 -11.69 3.27 -6.38
CA ASN A 24 -12.26 4.61 -6.14
C ASN A 24 -12.04 5.06 -4.69
N VAL A 25 -10.80 5.40 -4.38
CA VAL A 25 -10.40 5.75 -3.00
C VAL A 25 -11.09 7.03 -2.51
N CYS A 26 -11.50 7.03 -1.25
CA CYS A 26 -11.93 8.23 -0.54
C CYS A 26 -11.19 8.41 0.79
N GLU A 27 -11.36 9.57 1.43
CA GLU A 27 -10.72 9.90 2.69
C GLU A 27 -11.11 8.94 3.83
N LEU A 28 -12.33 8.39 3.80
CA LEU A 28 -12.78 7.42 4.81
C LEU A 28 -12.01 6.11 4.69
N ASP A 29 -11.64 5.68 3.48
CA ASP A 29 -10.85 4.46 3.29
C ASP A 29 -9.50 4.57 3.97
N LEU A 30 -8.88 5.76 3.90
CA LEU A 30 -7.61 6.05 4.58
C LEU A 30 -7.79 6.12 6.10
N ILE A 31 -8.89 6.68 6.60
CA ILE A 31 -9.18 6.77 8.04
C ILE A 31 -9.38 5.37 8.64
N PHE A 32 -10.15 4.50 7.97
CA PHE A 32 -10.47 3.16 8.48
C PHE A 32 -9.38 2.12 8.20
N ASN A 33 -8.61 2.28 7.12
CA ASN A 33 -7.59 1.32 6.69
C ASN A 33 -6.18 1.94 6.60
N PHE A 34 -5.82 2.80 7.57
CA PHE A 34 -4.54 3.50 7.54
C PHE A 34 -3.33 2.56 7.47
N GLN A 35 -3.42 1.36 8.07
CA GLN A 35 -2.36 0.35 8.02
C GLN A 35 -2.11 -0.14 6.58
N LYS A 36 -3.19 -0.40 5.82
CA LYS A 36 -3.08 -0.79 4.40
C LYS A 36 -2.48 0.32 3.55
N ALA A 37 -2.83 1.58 3.84
CA ALA A 37 -2.21 2.72 3.18
C ALA A 37 -0.70 2.79 3.47
N TYR A 38 -0.26 2.51 4.70
CA TYR A 38 1.17 2.42 5.03
C TYR A 38 1.89 1.28 4.29
N PHE A 39 1.27 0.11 4.14
CA PHE A 39 1.87 -0.98 3.34
C PHE A 39 2.08 -0.58 1.88
N VAL A 40 1.10 0.11 1.28
CA VAL A 40 1.25 0.67 -0.07
C VAL A 40 2.37 1.70 -0.13
N LEU A 41 2.51 2.55 0.89
CA LEU A 41 3.55 3.57 0.96
C LEU A 41 4.95 2.95 1.08
N ASP A 42 5.09 1.92 1.91
CA ASP A 42 6.36 1.22 2.15
C ASP A 42 6.86 0.48 0.88
N GLU A 43 5.95 -0.01 0.04
CA GLU A 43 6.33 -0.57 -1.27
C GLU A 43 6.75 0.51 -2.28
N LEU A 44 6.28 1.75 -2.11
CA LEU A 44 6.60 2.87 -3.01
C LEU A 44 7.90 3.58 -2.61
N ILE A 45 8.13 3.78 -1.31
CA ILE A 45 9.22 4.60 -0.76
C ILE A 45 9.90 3.85 0.38
N ILE A 46 11.24 3.85 0.37
CA ILE A 46 12.05 3.34 1.48
C ILE A 46 13.13 4.33 1.86
N ALA A 47 13.29 4.57 3.16
CA ALA A 47 14.28 5.50 3.70
C ALA A 47 14.22 6.92 3.07
N GLY A 48 13.03 7.36 2.62
CA GLY A 48 12.82 8.65 1.97
C GLY A 48 13.10 8.70 0.48
N GLU A 49 13.47 7.57 -0.14
CA GLU A 49 13.80 7.44 -1.55
C GLU A 49 12.81 6.54 -2.28
N MET A 50 12.63 6.74 -3.58
CA MET A 50 11.75 5.90 -4.40
C MET A 50 12.29 4.47 -4.49
N GLN A 51 11.51 3.50 -4.02
CA GLN A 51 11.84 2.08 -4.06
C GLN A 51 11.39 1.43 -5.37
N GLU A 52 10.10 1.57 -5.69
CA GLU A 52 9.47 0.94 -6.84
C GLU A 52 8.74 2.00 -7.68
N SER A 53 9.06 2.06 -8.96
CA SER A 53 8.46 3.02 -9.89
C SER A 53 7.20 2.47 -10.55
N SER A 54 7.08 1.15 -10.67
CA SER A 54 5.99 0.50 -11.38
C SER A 54 4.76 0.35 -10.47
N LYS A 55 3.70 1.11 -10.76
CA LYS A 55 2.38 0.97 -10.11
C LYS A 55 1.87 -0.48 -10.11
N LYS A 56 2.14 -1.23 -11.19
CA LYS A 56 1.72 -2.64 -11.32
C LYS A 56 2.51 -3.57 -10.40
N SER A 57 3.79 -3.25 -10.17
CA SER A 57 4.67 -4.02 -9.28
C SER A 57 4.22 -3.84 -7.83
N VAL A 58 4.04 -2.58 -7.40
CA VAL A 58 3.51 -2.24 -6.07
C VAL A 58 2.20 -2.96 -5.78
N LEU A 59 1.20 -2.80 -6.66
CA LEU A 59 -0.12 -3.44 -6.47
C LEU A 59 -0.01 -4.97 -6.36
N LYS A 60 0.86 -5.59 -7.15
CA LYS A 60 1.06 -7.05 -7.11
C LYS A 60 1.63 -7.49 -5.76
N VAL A 61 2.62 -6.79 -5.23
CA VAL A 61 3.26 -7.13 -3.95
C VAL A 61 2.28 -6.93 -2.79
N VAL A 62 1.59 -5.79 -2.75
CA VAL A 62 0.58 -5.51 -1.72
C VAL A 62 -0.54 -6.56 -1.75
N SER A 63 -1.06 -6.92 -2.93
CA SER A 63 -2.07 -7.99 -3.03
C SER A 63 -1.57 -9.38 -2.60
N GLN A 64 -0.27 -9.65 -2.69
CA GLN A 64 0.32 -10.88 -2.15
C GLN A 64 0.44 -10.83 -0.63
N GLN A 65 0.80 -9.67 -0.07
CA GLN A 65 0.84 -9.45 1.38
C GLN A 65 -0.54 -9.63 2.01
N ASP A 66 -1.58 -9.05 1.41
CA ASP A 66 -2.97 -9.22 1.86
C ASP A 66 -3.38 -10.71 1.93
N GLN A 67 -3.05 -11.50 0.88
CA GLN A 67 -3.37 -12.93 0.84
C GLN A 67 -2.64 -13.73 1.93
N LEU A 68 -1.40 -13.35 2.26
CA LEU A 68 -0.63 -13.99 3.32
C LEU A 68 -1.22 -13.65 4.69
N GLU A 69 -1.58 -12.40 4.94
CA GLU A 69 -2.23 -11.96 6.17
C GLU A 69 -3.56 -12.69 6.40
N GLU A 70 -4.40 -12.79 5.37
CA GLU A 70 -5.66 -13.54 5.42
C GLU A 70 -5.44 -15.04 5.69
N GLY A 71 -4.42 -15.63 5.05
CA GLY A 71 -4.00 -17.01 5.27
C GLY A 71 -3.60 -17.26 6.72
N GLU A 72 -2.71 -16.42 7.28
CA GLU A 72 -2.28 -16.55 8.68
C GLU A 72 -3.43 -16.36 9.68
N ASN A 73 -4.36 -15.44 9.41
CA ASN A 73 -5.51 -15.22 10.27
C ASN A 73 -6.47 -16.42 10.25
N SER A 74 -6.57 -17.12 9.13
CA SER A 74 -7.37 -18.35 9.02
C SER A 74 -6.76 -19.55 9.75
N GLU A 75 -5.42 -19.64 9.84
CA GLU A 75 -4.71 -20.73 10.53
C GLU A 75 -4.65 -20.54 12.06
N LYS A 76 -4.80 -19.31 12.56
CA LYS A 76 -4.80 -18.99 14.00
C LYS A 76 -6.13 -19.23 14.72
N GLY A 77 -7.10 -19.89 14.07
CA GLY A 77 -8.30 -20.41 14.71
C GLY A 77 -7.92 -21.43 15.80
N TRP A 78 -7.78 -20.97 17.03
CA TRP A 78 -7.47 -21.81 18.19
C TRP A 78 -8.47 -22.97 18.26
N PRO A 79 -8.04 -24.24 18.42
CA PRO A 79 -8.98 -25.34 18.59
C PRO A 79 -9.75 -25.10 19.88
N GLU A 80 -11.06 -24.90 19.79
CA GLU A 80 -11.96 -24.86 20.94
C GLU A 80 -11.65 -26.06 21.83
N LYS A 81 -11.25 -25.78 23.09
CA LYS A 81 -11.21 -26.79 24.15
C LYS A 81 -12.59 -26.93 24.75
#